data_AF-X1N4V5-F1
#
_entry.id   AF-X1N4V5-F1
#
_cell.length_a   1.000
_cell.length_b   1.000
_cell.length_c   1.000
_cell.angle_alpha   90.00
_cell.angle_beta   90.00
_cell.angle_gamma   90.00
#
_symmetry.space_group_name_H-M   'P 1'
#
loop_
_entity.id
_entity.type
_entity.pdbx_description
1 polymer ?
#
loop_
_entity_poly.entity_id
_entity_poly.type
_entity_poly.pdbx_seq_one_letter_code
_entity_poly.pdbx_strand_id
1 'polypeptide(L)'
;EVYANMLDAIDAAAKNSFAAIAVVMSGMSAKLSSALRKLRQENCDAKIVLLAQMYEEPIAMQLVDSAETNANIADDYLICPIQTTRFYECIMGSRLAISRKTPPPTDPGTAGS
;
A
#
# COMPACT_ATOMS: atom_id res chain seq x y z
N GLU A 1 14.85 5.12 -6.77
CA GLU A 1 14.77 5.76 -8.10
C GLU A 1 13.55 6.66 -8.13
N VAL A 2 13.49 7.65 -9.04
CA VAL A 2 12.35 8.57 -9.19
C VAL A 2 11.96 8.63 -10.66
N TYR A 3 10.68 8.39 -10.94
CA TYR A 3 10.11 8.41 -12.29
C TYR A 3 9.11 9.55 -12.38
N ALA A 4 9.28 10.42 -13.39
CA ALA A 4 8.44 11.61 -13.57
C ALA A 4 7.06 11.31 -14.16
N ASN A 5 6.86 10.11 -14.73
CA ASN A 5 5.59 9.68 -15.28
C ASN A 5 5.30 8.21 -14.93
N MET A 6 4.02 7.86 -15.03
CA MET A 6 3.50 6.57 -14.63
C MET A 6 3.96 5.41 -15.53
N LEU A 7 4.12 5.65 -16.83
CA LEU A 7 4.45 4.59 -17.78
C LEU A 7 5.88 4.11 -17.58
N ASP A 8 6.82 5.04 -17.38
CA ASP A 8 8.20 4.71 -17.07
C ASP A 8 8.31 3.99 -15.71
N ALA A 9 7.52 4.41 -14.72
CA ALA A 9 7.46 3.73 -13.44
C ALA A 9 6.96 2.28 -13.56
N ILE A 10 5.96 2.03 -14.41
CA ILE A 10 5.45 0.67 -14.69
C ILE A 10 6.50 -0.17 -15.42
N ASP A 11 7.16 0.38 -16.43
CA ASP A 11 8.21 -0.32 -17.16
C ASP A 11 9.39 -0.68 -16.24
N ALA A 12 9.77 0.25 -15.35
CA ALA A 12 10.77 -0.01 -14.32
C ALA A 12 10.33 -1.08 -13.32
N ALA A 13 9.07 -1.05 -12.88
CA ALA A 13 8.48 -2.07 -12.01
C ALA A 13 8.47 -3.46 -12.67
N ALA A 14 8.20 -3.55 -13.98
CA ALA A 14 8.26 -4.84 -14.69
C ALA A 14 9.68 -5.43 -14.76
N LYS A 15 10.71 -4.57 -14.69
CA LYS A 15 12.12 -4.97 -14.82
C LYS A 15 12.85 -5.13 -13.49
N ASN A 16 12.30 -4.58 -12.41
CA ASN A 16 12.97 -4.51 -11.11
C ASN A 16 12.01 -4.88 -9.98
N SER A 17 12.56 -5.45 -8.90
CA SER A 17 11.83 -5.70 -7.67
C SER A 17 12.09 -4.60 -6.66
N PHE A 18 11.07 -3.81 -6.35
CA PHE A 18 11.12 -2.76 -5.35
C PHE A 18 10.60 -3.27 -4.01
N ALA A 19 11.24 -2.87 -2.92
CA ALA A 19 10.68 -3.11 -1.58
C ALA A 19 9.46 -2.22 -1.30
N ALA A 20 9.42 -1.05 -1.92
CA ALA A 20 8.32 -0.11 -1.81
C ALA A 20 8.28 0.88 -2.98
N ILE A 21 7.09 1.36 -3.28
CA ILE A 21 6.78 2.30 -4.36
C ILE A 21 5.90 3.40 -3.76
N ALA A 22 6.35 4.64 -3.81
CA ALA A 22 5.57 5.80 -3.42
C ALA A 22 5.01 6.50 -4.65
N VAL A 23 3.69 6.78 -4.68
CA VAL A 23 3.00 7.34 -5.84
C VAL A 23 2.40 8.70 -5.49
N VAL A 24 2.83 9.75 -6.16
CA VAL A 24 2.21 11.08 -6.05
C VAL A 24 0.86 11.08 -6.77
N MET A 25 -0.22 11.38 -6.05
CA MET A 25 -1.57 11.38 -6.60
C MET A 25 -1.89 12.63 -7.43
N SER A 26 -1.20 13.74 -7.19
CA SER A 26 -1.50 15.02 -7.82
C SER A 26 -1.46 14.93 -9.36
N GLY A 27 -2.55 15.31 -10.01
CA GLY A 27 -2.65 15.26 -11.47
C GLY A 27 -2.94 13.88 -12.06
N MET A 28 -3.14 12.86 -11.23
CA MET A 28 -3.58 11.53 -11.68
C MET A 28 -5.10 11.44 -11.68
N SER A 29 -5.66 11.38 -12.89
CA SER A 29 -7.10 11.32 -13.14
C SER A 29 -7.65 9.89 -13.03
N ALA A 30 -8.81 9.62 -13.64
CA ALA A 30 -9.54 8.33 -13.68
C ALA A 30 -8.70 7.06 -14.00
N LYS A 31 -7.44 7.21 -14.42
CA LYS A 31 -6.50 6.11 -14.71
C LYS A 31 -5.60 5.74 -13.53
N LEU A 32 -5.67 6.43 -12.39
CA LEU A 32 -4.85 6.13 -11.22
C LEU A 32 -5.07 4.69 -10.74
N SER A 33 -6.32 4.24 -10.66
CA SER A 33 -6.67 2.89 -10.21
C SER A 33 -6.11 1.79 -11.13
N SER A 34 -6.17 1.96 -12.45
CA SER A 34 -5.61 0.99 -13.40
C SER A 34 -4.08 0.97 -13.36
N ALA A 35 -3.45 2.13 -13.20
CA ALA A 35 -2.01 2.26 -13.04
C ALA A 35 -1.51 1.57 -11.76
N LEU A 36 -2.19 1.79 -10.62
CA LEU A 36 -1.88 1.13 -9.35
C LEU A 36 -2.05 -0.39 -9.44
N ARG A 37 -3.12 -0.87 -10.09
CA ARG A 37 -3.31 -2.31 -10.37
C ARG A 37 -2.15 -2.88 -11.18
N LYS A 38 -1.65 -2.15 -12.17
CA LYS A 38 -0.50 -2.59 -12.97
C LYS A 38 0.77 -2.63 -12.13
N LEU A 39 1.06 -1.60 -11.33
CA LEU A 39 2.19 -1.63 -10.39
C LEU A 39 2.12 -2.82 -9.44
N ARG A 40 0.96 -3.08 -8.85
CA ARG A 40 0.75 -4.24 -7.96
C ARG A 40 0.98 -5.56 -8.67
N GLN A 41 0.59 -5.67 -9.94
CA GLN A 41 0.80 -6.87 -10.74
C GLN A 41 2.30 -7.11 -11.02
N GLU A 42 3.04 -6.06 -11.37
CA GLU A 42 4.48 -6.17 -11.64
C GLU A 42 5.31 -6.33 -10.36
N ASN A 43 4.82 -5.81 -9.22
CA ASN A 43 5.50 -5.82 -7.93
C ASN A 43 4.52 -6.23 -6.82
N CYS A 44 4.17 -7.52 -6.77
CA CYS A 44 3.18 -8.03 -5.82
C CYS A 44 3.57 -7.80 -4.35
N ASP A 45 4.87 -7.92 -4.04
CA ASP A 45 5.41 -7.85 -2.67
C ASP A 45 5.83 -6.43 -2.25
N ALA A 46 5.82 -5.45 -3.17
CA ALA A 46 6.22 -4.09 -2.85
C ALA A 46 5.17 -3.38 -1.99
N LYS A 47 5.59 -2.61 -0.99
CA LYS A 47 4.67 -1.69 -0.31
C LYS A 47 4.32 -0.52 -1.24
N ILE A 48 3.07 -0.37 -1.63
CA ILE A 48 2.58 0.77 -2.44
C ILE A 48 1.98 1.82 -1.49
N VAL A 49 2.58 3.00 -1.43
CA VAL A 49 2.12 4.12 -0.57
C VAL A 49 1.69 5.31 -1.44
N LEU A 50 0.48 5.80 -1.21
CA LEU A 50 -0.05 6.98 -1.91
C LEU A 50 0.41 8.26 -1.21
N LEU A 51 0.94 9.21 -1.97
CA LEU A 51 1.27 10.56 -1.51
C LEU A 51 0.18 11.50 -2.00
N ALA A 52 -0.74 11.83 -1.10
CA ALA A 52 -1.97 12.56 -1.38
C ALA A 52 -1.88 14.00 -0.87
N GLN A 53 -2.63 14.90 -1.49
CA GLN A 53 -2.96 16.21 -0.88
C GLN A 53 -4.18 16.07 0.03
N MET A 54 -4.40 17.07 0.90
CA MET A 54 -5.51 17.05 1.86
C MET A 54 -6.89 16.83 1.22
N TYR A 55 -7.14 17.40 0.03
CA TYR A 55 -8.40 17.21 -0.68
C TYR A 55 -8.51 15.86 -1.41
N GLU A 56 -7.41 15.11 -1.51
CA GLU A 56 -7.33 13.78 -2.16
C GLU A 56 -7.53 12.64 -1.16
N GLU A 57 -7.55 12.93 0.14
CA GLU A 57 -7.70 11.95 1.22
C GLU A 57 -8.89 11.00 1.03
N PRO A 58 -10.11 11.46 0.64
CA PRO A 58 -11.23 10.54 0.43
C PRO A 58 -10.97 9.50 -0.67
N ILE A 59 -10.25 9.89 -1.72
CA ILE A 59 -9.91 8.99 -2.83
C ILE A 59 -8.78 8.06 -2.39
N ALA A 60 -7.78 8.57 -1.67
CA ALA A 60 -6.70 7.75 -1.13
C ALA A 60 -7.23 6.65 -0.21
N MET A 61 -8.16 6.99 0.69
CA MET A 61 -8.84 6.02 1.54
C MET A 61 -9.55 4.94 0.73
N GLN A 62 -10.31 5.31 -0.31
CA GLN A 62 -10.99 4.32 -1.17
C GLN A 62 -10.02 3.37 -1.87
N LEU A 63 -8.86 3.86 -2.30
CA LEU A 63 -7.85 3.04 -2.98
C LEU A 63 -7.11 2.08 -2.03
N VAL A 64 -6.97 2.45 -0.75
CA VAL A 64 -6.40 1.60 0.30
C VAL A 64 -7.41 0.60 0.85
N ASP A 65 -8.66 1.03 1.06
CA ASP A 65 -9.74 0.23 1.66
C ASP A 65 -10.55 -0.60 0.65
N SER A 66 -10.14 -0.66 -0.62
CA SER A 66 -10.87 -1.35 -1.70
C SER A 66 -10.90 -2.88 -1.49
N ALA A 67 -11.76 -3.34 -0.57
CA ALA A 67 -12.01 -4.74 -0.25
C ALA A 67 -12.69 -5.52 -1.39
N GLU A 68 -13.23 -4.83 -2.40
CA GLU A 68 -14.04 -5.44 -3.46
C GLU A 68 -13.26 -6.33 -4.44
N THR A 69 -11.92 -6.33 -4.43
CA THR A 69 -11.13 -7.18 -5.35
C THR A 69 -10.06 -8.03 -4.66
N ASN A 70 -10.18 -8.33 -3.35
CA ASN A 70 -9.23 -9.16 -2.57
C ASN A 70 -7.74 -8.79 -2.71
N ALA A 71 -7.43 -7.62 -3.28
CA ALA A 71 -6.11 -7.15 -3.56
C ALA A 71 -6.14 -5.64 -3.37
N ASN A 72 -5.67 -5.20 -2.20
CA ASN A 72 -5.47 -3.78 -1.93
C ASN A 72 -4.47 -3.24 -2.96
N ILE A 73 -4.93 -2.32 -3.81
CA ILE A 73 -4.13 -1.75 -4.90
C ILE A 73 -3.09 -0.75 -4.36
N ALA A 74 -3.27 -0.29 -3.12
CA ALA A 74 -2.32 0.43 -2.31
C ALA A 74 -2.37 -0.07 -0.86
N ASP A 75 -1.25 0.00 -0.13
CA ASP A 75 -1.14 -0.48 1.24
C ASP A 75 -1.37 0.62 2.29
N ASP A 76 -1.11 1.87 1.92
CA ASP A 76 -1.13 3.00 2.86
C ASP A 76 -1.20 4.34 2.09
N TYR A 77 -1.45 5.44 2.80
CA TYR A 77 -1.35 6.79 2.25
C TYR A 77 -0.79 7.80 3.26
N LEU A 78 -0.17 8.86 2.73
CA LEU A 78 0.38 9.98 3.50
C LEU A 78 -0.07 11.32 2.92
N ILE A 79 -0.49 12.24 3.78
CA ILE A 79 -0.92 13.59 3.38
C ILE A 79 0.27 14.53 3.32
N CYS A 80 0.41 15.23 2.18
CA CYS A 80 1.45 16.22 1.93
C CYS A 80 1.13 17.59 2.56
N PRO A 81 2.14 18.33 3.07
CA PRO A 81 3.58 18.00 3.06
C PRO A 81 3.95 16.95 4.13
N ILE A 82 4.84 16.02 3.76
CA ILE A 82 5.24 14.89 4.61
C ILE A 82 6.64 15.16 5.18
N GLN A 83 6.82 14.93 6.49
CA GLN A 83 8.15 14.90 7.09
C GLN A 83 8.90 13.63 6.67
N THR A 84 10.19 13.75 6.34
CA THR A 84 11.01 12.61 5.88
C THR A 84 11.00 11.43 6.87
N THR A 85 11.00 11.71 8.17
CA THR A 85 10.86 10.70 9.23
C THR A 85 9.58 9.87 9.09
N ARG A 86 8.43 10.54 8.91
CA ARG A 86 7.14 9.90 8.68
C ARG A 86 7.11 9.06 7.41
N PHE A 87 7.75 9.55 6.36
CA PHE A 87 7.89 8.80 5.11
C PHE A 87 8.68 7.51 5.32
N TYR A 88 9.84 7.57 5.99
CA TYR A 88 10.63 6.37 6.28
C TYR A 88 9.93 5.40 7.22
N GLU A 89 9.25 5.88 8.27
CA GLU A 89 8.45 5.06 9.17
C GLU A 89 7.37 4.30 8.39
N CYS A 90 6.64 4.98 7.50
CA CYS A 90 5.62 4.36 6.68
C CYS A 90 6.22 3.30 5.75
N ILE A 91 7.28 3.62 5.01
CA ILE A 91 7.86 2.70 4.02
C ILE A 91 8.54 1.49 4.68
N MET A 92 9.27 1.70 5.77
CA MET A 92 10.05 0.65 6.44
C MET A 92 9.24 -0.14 7.48
N GLY A 93 8.17 0.44 8.03
CA GLY A 93 7.40 -0.14 9.13
C GLY A 93 6.64 -1.42 8.80
N SER A 94 6.41 -1.72 7.51
CA SER A 94 5.60 -2.86 7.08
C SER A 94 6.23 -4.24 7.25
N ARG A 95 7.50 -4.34 7.66
CA ARG A 95 8.10 -5.65 8.01
C ARG A 95 7.91 -6.06 9.48
N LEU A 96 7.38 -5.16 10.33
CA LEU A 96 7.21 -5.42 11.78
C LEU A 96 5.75 -5.51 12.23
N ALA A 97 4.78 -5.48 11.31
CA ALA A 97 3.40 -5.86 11.63
C ALA A 97 3.32 -7.38 11.80
N ILE A 98 3.88 -7.84 12.91
CA ILE A 98 3.72 -9.16 13.50
C ILE A 98 2.23 -9.50 13.45
N SER A 99 1.94 -10.61 12.77
CA SER A 99 0.85 -11.54 13.06
C SER A 99 -0.34 -10.88 13.75
N ARG A 100 -1.37 -10.51 12.98
CA ARG A 100 -2.72 -10.31 13.52
C ARG A 100 -2.97 -11.46 14.50
N LYS A 101 -3.04 -11.15 15.80
CA LYS A 101 -3.29 -12.12 16.86
C LYS A 101 -4.56 -12.89 16.49
N THR A 102 -4.41 -14.13 16.06
CA THR A 102 -5.46 -15.12 16.28
C THR A 102 -5.53 -15.30 17.79
N PRO A 103 -6.69 -15.08 18.44
CA PRO A 103 -6.84 -15.49 19.82
C PRO A 103 -6.62 -17.01 19.91
N PRO A 104 -5.98 -17.51 20.97
CA PRO A 104 -5.78 -18.94 21.14
C PRO A 104 -7.13 -19.67 21.14
N PRO A 105 -7.23 -20.89 20.58
CA PRO A 105 -8.44 -21.68 20.66
C PRO A 105 -8.76 -21.96 22.13
N THR A 106 -9.93 -21.53 22.58
CA THR A 106 -10.49 -21.95 23.86
C THR A 106 -10.88 -23.42 23.71
N ASP A 107 -10.09 -24.34 24.25
CA ASP A 107 -10.52 -25.73 24.47
C ASP A 107 -11.48 -25.77 25.68
N PRO A 108 -12.74 -26.21 25.52
CA PRO A 108 -13.55 -26.64 26.65
C PRO A 108 -13.56 -28.17 26.66
N GLY A 109 -12.59 -28.77 27.35
CA GLY A 109 -12.55 -30.22 27.48
C GLY A 109 -11.73 -30.68 28.66
N THR A 110 -12.43 -31.26 29.64
CA THR A 110 -11.94 -32.20 30.68
C THR A 110 -11.74 -31.62 32.08
N ALA A 111 -12.83 -31.58 32.84
CA ALA A 111 -12.79 -31.87 34.27
C ALA A 111 -13.85 -32.94 34.56
N GLY A 112 -13.40 -34.19 34.52
CA GLY A 112 -14.09 -35.32 35.12
C GLY A 112 -13.13 -36.00 36.07
N SER A 113 -13.42 -35.89 37.38
CA SER A 113 -13.22 -36.88 38.44
C SER A 113 -13.76 -36.28 39.74
#